data_AF-A0A3N8A3B5-F1
#
_entry.id   AF-A0A3N8A3B5-F1
#
_cell.length_a   1.000
_cell.length_b   1.000
_cell.length_c   1.000
_cell.angle_alpha   90.00
_cell.angle_beta   90.00
_cell.angle_gamma   90.00
#
_symmetry.space_group_name_H-M   'P 1'
#
loop_
_entity.id
_entity.type
_entity.pdbx_description
1 polymer ?
#
loop_
_entity_poly.entity_id
_entity_poly.type
_entity_poly.pdbx_seq_one_letter_code
_entity_poly.pdbx_strand_id
1 'polypeptide(L)'
;MTRGRHTGPRTPLRFWLGGIGFCLLLASATTWLGAIHDHPSSAGVVAGMTAPECGRVSARPAGSLLTAPLPDHDICLPLFLYRASYPDAASDVASYRTWILQQRVGEFWRLFGYVLLLWATILLLVAGSFLFIRHRHRGSGPGTSGDRRNGGNA
;
A
#
# COMPACT_ATOMS: atom_id res chain seq x y z
N MET A 1 -41.25 39.28 -14.84
CA MET A 1 -40.08 39.06 -15.71
C MET A 1 -39.22 37.96 -15.10
N THR A 2 -39.12 36.83 -15.80
CA THR A 2 -38.35 35.63 -15.43
C THR A 2 -36.94 35.71 -16.00
N ARG A 3 -35.92 35.53 -15.16
CA ARG A 3 -34.50 35.33 -15.55
C ARG A 3 -33.77 34.78 -14.33
N GLY A 4 -33.07 33.67 -14.31
CA GLY A 4 -32.67 32.65 -15.28
C GLY A 4 -31.62 31.82 -14.52
N ARG A 5 -31.79 30.50 -14.44
CA ARG A 5 -30.81 29.58 -13.83
C ARG A 5 -29.50 29.64 -14.60
N HIS A 6 -28.36 29.71 -13.90
CA HIS A 6 -27.11 29.11 -14.39
C HIS A 6 -26.38 28.38 -13.25
N THR A 7 -26.58 27.06 -13.25
CA THR A 7 -25.59 26.00 -13.01
C THR A 7 -24.33 26.36 -12.20
N GLY A 8 -24.33 25.97 -10.93
CA GLY A 8 -23.14 26.01 -10.08
C GLY A 8 -22.00 25.13 -10.62
N PRO A 9 -20.73 25.54 -10.42
CA PRO A 9 -19.56 24.90 -11.01
C PRO A 9 -19.34 23.53 -10.35
N ARG A 10 -19.51 22.44 -11.13
CA ARG A 10 -19.20 21.06 -10.71
C ARG A 10 -17.70 20.70 -10.85
N THR A 11 -16.86 21.68 -11.16
CA THR A 11 -15.43 21.54 -11.46
C THR A 11 -14.46 21.62 -10.27
N PRO A 12 -14.72 22.32 -9.14
CA PRO A 12 -13.70 22.46 -8.10
C PRO A 12 -13.43 21.15 -7.37
N LEU A 13 -14.45 20.29 -7.21
CA LEU A 13 -14.31 19.01 -6.52
C LEU A 13 -13.39 18.03 -7.26
N ARG A 14 -13.46 17.99 -8.60
CA ARG A 14 -12.59 17.12 -9.42
C ARG A 14 -11.13 17.60 -9.38
N PHE A 15 -10.91 18.91 -9.34
CA PHE A 15 -9.57 19.49 -9.25
C PHE A 15 -8.95 19.24 -7.86
N TRP A 16 -9.75 19.35 -6.79
CA TRP A 16 -9.34 18.99 -5.42
C TRP A 16 -9.02 17.51 -5.25
N LEU A 17 -9.87 16.62 -5.79
CA LEU A 17 -9.61 15.18 -5.79
C LEU A 17 -8.33 14.82 -6.57
N GLY A 18 -8.10 15.50 -7.70
CA GLY A 18 -6.85 15.36 -8.47
C GLY A 18 -5.62 15.83 -7.70
N GLY A 19 -5.72 16.98 -7.02
CA GLY A 19 -4.64 17.52 -6.19
C GLY A 19 -4.29 16.62 -4.99
N ILE A 20 -5.30 16.07 -4.30
CA ILE A 20 -5.09 15.12 -3.21
C ILE A 20 -4.41 13.85 -3.71
N GLY A 21 -4.87 13.30 -4.84
CA GLY A 21 -4.24 12.15 -5.48
C GLY A 21 -2.79 12.41 -5.89
N PHE A 22 -2.50 13.59 -6.44
CA PHE A 22 -1.15 14.00 -6.83
C PHE A 22 -0.22 14.18 -5.63
N CYS A 23 -0.69 14.83 -4.55
CA CYS A 23 0.07 14.96 -3.31
C CYS A 23 0.36 13.60 -2.66
N LEU A 24 -0.58 12.66 -2.72
CA LEU A 24 -0.37 11.29 -2.23
C LEU A 24 0.65 10.52 -3.08
N LEU A 25 0.59 10.66 -4.41
CA LEU A 25 1.61 10.10 -5.29
C LEU A 25 2.99 10.70 -4.97
N LEU A 26 3.07 12.02 -4.78
CA LEU A 26 4.33 12.67 -4.40
C LEU A 26 4.83 12.22 -3.02
N ALA A 27 3.95 12.11 -2.03
CA ALA A 27 4.30 11.64 -0.68
C ALA A 27 4.79 10.17 -0.73
N SER A 28 4.13 9.34 -1.55
CA SER A 28 4.55 7.95 -1.75
C SER A 28 5.91 7.86 -2.46
N ALA A 29 6.14 8.68 -3.49
CA ALA A 29 7.39 8.71 -4.23
C ALA A 29 8.56 9.26 -3.37
N THR A 30 8.30 10.27 -2.53
CA THR A 30 9.31 10.82 -1.61
C THR A 30 9.64 9.87 -0.48
N THR A 31 8.65 9.15 0.05
CA THR A 31 8.89 8.05 1.02
C THR A 31 9.74 6.94 0.38
N TRP A 32 9.51 6.66 -0.91
CA TRP A 32 10.30 5.68 -1.67
C TRP A 32 11.74 6.13 -1.90
N LEU A 33 11.94 7.40 -2.29
CA LEU A 33 13.27 7.98 -2.44
C LEU A 33 14.05 7.97 -1.12
N GLY A 34 13.41 8.35 0.00
CA GLY A 34 14.04 8.33 1.32
C GLY A 34 14.43 6.91 1.76
N ALA A 35 13.53 5.93 1.60
CA ALA A 35 13.79 4.55 1.99
C ALA A 35 14.92 3.87 1.20
N ILE A 36 15.09 4.22 -0.07
CA ILE A 36 16.20 3.73 -0.89
C ILE A 36 17.52 4.40 -0.49
N HIS A 37 17.46 5.70 -0.19
CA HIS A 37 18.66 6.49 0.04
C HIS A 37 19.25 6.28 1.44
N ASP A 38 18.42 6.01 2.44
CA ASP A 38 18.88 5.95 3.83
C ASP A 38 19.49 4.59 4.20
N HIS A 39 18.95 3.44 3.77
CA HIS A 39 19.47 2.10 4.17
C HIS A 39 19.49 1.06 3.03
N PRO A 40 20.47 1.11 2.08
CA PRO A 40 20.38 0.30 0.85
C PRO A 40 20.90 -1.14 0.99
N SER A 41 21.71 -1.45 2.01
CA SER A 41 22.21 -2.81 2.25
C SER A 41 22.83 -2.88 3.64
N SER A 42 22.70 -3.99 4.35
CA SER A 42 23.41 -4.13 5.63
C SER A 42 24.90 -4.14 5.37
N ALA A 43 25.59 -3.07 5.76
CA ALA A 43 27.04 -2.94 5.60
C ALA A 43 27.78 -4.13 6.25
N GLY A 44 27.27 -4.65 7.36
CA GLY A 44 27.81 -5.84 8.02
C GLY A 44 27.64 -7.12 7.22
N VAL A 45 26.53 -7.29 6.49
CA VAL A 45 26.33 -8.46 5.61
C VAL A 45 27.28 -8.39 4.42
N VAL A 46 27.41 -7.21 3.79
CA VAL A 46 28.34 -7.01 2.67
C VAL A 46 29.79 -7.22 3.12
N ALA A 47 30.18 -6.65 4.26
CA ALA A 47 31.50 -6.84 4.85
C ALA A 47 31.79 -8.33 5.08
N GLY A 48 30.85 -9.07 5.69
CA GLY A 48 30.96 -10.51 5.86
C GLY A 48 31.02 -11.29 4.56
N MET A 49 30.36 -10.85 3.48
CA MET A 49 30.47 -11.51 2.16
C MET A 49 31.83 -11.30 1.50
N THR A 50 32.46 -10.15 1.75
CA THR A 50 33.77 -9.81 1.18
C THR A 50 34.95 -10.27 2.04
N ALA A 51 34.71 -10.58 3.31
CA ALA A 51 35.72 -10.99 4.27
C ALA A 51 36.15 -12.45 4.03
N PRO A 52 37.45 -12.71 3.74
CA PRO A 52 37.94 -14.07 3.50
C PRO A 52 37.77 -14.98 4.72
N GLU A 53 37.88 -14.43 5.94
CA GLU A 53 37.65 -15.13 7.21
C GLU A 53 36.22 -15.67 7.35
N CYS A 54 35.25 -15.06 6.65
CA CYS A 54 33.86 -15.51 6.64
C CYS A 54 33.55 -16.56 5.57
N GLY A 55 34.56 -17.05 4.85
CA GLY A 55 34.42 -18.05 3.79
C GLY A 55 33.67 -19.32 4.20
N ARG A 56 33.79 -19.74 5.47
CA ARG A 56 33.03 -20.89 6.00
C ARG A 56 31.53 -20.63 6.10
N VAL A 57 31.11 -19.39 6.34
CA VAL A 57 29.70 -19.00 6.43
C VAL A 57 29.10 -18.84 5.03
N SER A 58 29.85 -18.26 4.09
CA SER A 58 29.41 -18.09 2.70
C SER A 58 29.31 -19.42 1.95
N ALA A 59 30.23 -20.36 2.20
CA ALA A 59 30.22 -21.69 1.57
C ALA A 59 29.09 -22.60 2.05
N ARG A 60 28.48 -22.33 3.22
CA ARG A 60 27.36 -23.14 3.72
C ARG A 60 26.05 -22.78 3.00
N PRO A 61 25.21 -23.76 2.68
CA PRO A 61 23.90 -23.49 2.12
C PRO A 61 23.05 -22.67 3.09
N ALA A 62 22.31 -21.71 2.54
CA ALA A 62 21.38 -20.91 3.29
C ALA A 62 20.27 -21.79 3.91
N GLY A 63 19.72 -21.39 5.05
CA GLY A 63 18.77 -22.18 5.85
C GLY A 63 19.40 -23.34 6.66
N SER A 64 20.59 -23.82 6.32
CA SER A 64 21.32 -24.87 7.08
C SER A 64 22.13 -24.33 8.26
N LEU A 65 22.13 -23.01 8.48
CA LEU A 65 22.97 -22.34 9.47
C LEU A 65 22.34 -22.26 10.86
N LEU A 66 21.03 -22.51 10.99
CA LEU A 66 20.32 -22.45 12.28
C LEU A 66 20.82 -23.49 13.30
N THR A 67 21.38 -24.61 12.83
CA THR A 67 21.98 -25.67 13.66
C THR A 67 23.51 -25.60 13.68
N ALA A 68 24.11 -24.61 13.02
CA ALA A 68 25.54 -24.42 12.98
C ALA A 68 26.05 -23.69 14.23
N PRO A 69 27.28 -23.96 14.68
CA PRO A 69 27.91 -23.15 15.72
C PRO A 69 28.04 -21.70 15.26
N LEU A 70 27.99 -20.76 16.20
CA LEU A 70 28.23 -19.34 15.93
C LEU A 70 29.61 -19.15 15.29
N PRO A 71 29.75 -18.16 14.41
CA PRO A 71 31.05 -17.85 13.80
C PRO A 71 32.02 -17.30 14.84
N ASP A 72 33.30 -17.66 14.71
CA ASP A 72 34.36 -17.22 15.62
C ASP A 72 34.68 -15.72 15.52
N HIS A 73 34.26 -15.07 14.43
CA HIS A 73 34.52 -13.66 14.16
C HIS A 73 33.21 -12.87 14.10
N ASP A 74 33.14 -11.78 14.87
CA ASP A 74 31.96 -10.92 14.94
C ASP A 74 31.57 -10.32 13.58
N ILE A 75 32.55 -10.08 12.70
CA ILE A 75 32.33 -9.57 11.34
C ILE A 75 31.51 -10.54 10.47
N CYS A 76 31.51 -11.83 10.80
CA CYS A 76 30.75 -12.85 10.09
C CYS A 76 29.33 -13.05 10.65
N LEU A 77 29.05 -12.53 11.85
CA LEU A 77 27.76 -12.70 12.52
C LEU A 77 26.58 -12.13 11.71
N PRO A 78 26.67 -10.94 11.08
CA PRO A 78 25.57 -10.42 10.26
C PRO A 78 25.29 -11.30 9.05
N LEU A 79 26.34 -11.82 8.38
CA LEU A 79 26.20 -12.74 7.25
C LEU A 79 25.59 -14.08 7.69
N PHE A 80 26.01 -14.59 8.86
CA PHE A 80 25.48 -15.81 9.44
C PHE A 80 23.97 -15.69 9.72
N LEU A 81 23.55 -14.61 10.38
CA LEU A 81 22.15 -14.35 10.67
C LEU A 81 21.32 -14.17 9.40
N TYR A 82 21.85 -13.45 8.40
CA TYR A 82 21.21 -13.30 7.10
C TYR A 82 20.98 -14.67 6.43
N ARG A 83 22.01 -15.51 6.32
CA ARG A 83 21.91 -16.82 5.67
C ARG A 83 21.17 -17.87 6.51
N ALA A 84 21.05 -17.67 7.82
CA ALA A 84 20.21 -18.50 8.69
C ALA A 84 18.72 -18.14 8.57
N SER A 85 18.40 -16.85 8.39
CA SER A 85 17.01 -16.35 8.38
C SER A 85 16.32 -16.55 7.04
N TYR A 86 17.08 -16.51 5.93
CA TYR A 86 16.52 -16.64 4.59
C TYR A 86 17.05 -17.93 3.93
N PRO A 87 16.15 -18.87 3.55
CA PRO A 87 16.57 -20.15 2.97
C PRO A 87 17.24 -20.00 1.59
N ASP A 88 16.94 -18.93 0.87
CA ASP A 88 17.50 -18.60 -0.45
C ASP A 88 18.45 -17.39 -0.38
N ALA A 89 19.15 -17.22 0.74
CA ALA A 89 20.07 -16.10 0.93
C ALA A 89 21.21 -16.12 -0.08
N ALA A 90 21.46 -14.96 -0.71
CA ALA A 90 22.56 -14.77 -1.65
C ALA A 90 23.93 -15.00 -0.99
N SER A 91 24.87 -15.58 -1.75
CA SER A 91 26.26 -15.81 -1.33
C SER A 91 27.23 -14.73 -1.81
N ASP A 92 26.78 -13.86 -2.71
CA ASP A 92 27.59 -12.79 -3.30
C ASP A 92 26.90 -11.43 -3.18
N VAL A 93 27.70 -10.35 -3.24
CA VAL A 93 27.25 -8.98 -3.01
C VAL A 93 26.29 -8.50 -4.11
N ALA A 94 26.49 -8.92 -5.36
CA ALA A 94 25.65 -8.48 -6.47
C ALA A 94 24.24 -9.07 -6.35
N SER A 95 24.14 -10.37 -6.11
CA SER A 95 22.89 -11.09 -5.86
C SER A 95 22.20 -10.62 -4.58
N TYR A 96 22.95 -10.26 -3.54
CA TYR A 96 22.38 -9.67 -2.32
C TYR A 96 21.70 -8.32 -2.59
N ARG A 97 22.36 -7.44 -3.36
CA ARG A 97 21.81 -6.13 -3.72
C ARG A 97 20.56 -6.25 -4.59
N THR A 98 20.58 -7.12 -5.60
CA THR A 98 19.41 -7.34 -6.46
C THR A 98 18.24 -7.93 -5.69
N TRP A 99 18.51 -8.89 -4.79
CA TRP A 99 17.50 -9.49 -3.93
C TRP A 99 16.86 -8.47 -2.98
N ILE A 100 17.65 -7.61 -2.32
CA ILE A 100 17.11 -6.54 -1.46
C ILE A 100 16.19 -5.61 -2.27
N LEU A 101 16.62 -5.21 -3.47
CA LEU A 101 15.83 -4.33 -4.32
C LEU A 101 14.49 -4.98 -4.70
N GLN A 102 14.49 -6.26 -5.07
CA GLN A 102 13.26 -6.98 -5.39
C GLN A 102 12.32 -7.07 -4.18
N GLN A 103 12.85 -7.37 -3.00
CA GLN A 103 12.05 -7.47 -1.79
C GLN A 103 11.42 -6.13 -1.40
N ARG A 104 12.18 -5.03 -1.51
CA ARG A 104 11.68 -3.67 -1.28
C ARG A 104 10.60 -3.27 -2.28
N VAL A 105 10.77 -3.61 -3.54
CA VAL A 105 9.74 -3.38 -4.57
C VAL A 105 8.47 -4.15 -4.23
N GLY A 106 8.57 -5.42 -3.82
CA GLY A 106 7.43 -6.23 -3.39
C GLY A 106 6.70 -5.65 -2.16
N GLU A 107 7.44 -5.26 -1.13
CA GLU A 107 6.90 -4.61 0.07
C GLU A 107 6.18 -3.29 -0.29
N PHE A 108 6.76 -2.51 -1.20
CA PHE A 108 6.16 -1.28 -1.70
C PHE A 108 4.84 -1.54 -2.42
N TRP A 109 4.81 -2.48 -3.35
CA TRP A 109 3.56 -2.85 -4.05
C TRP A 109 2.48 -3.29 -3.07
N ARG A 110 2.86 -3.99 -2.00
CA ARG A 110 1.91 -4.42 -0.96
C ARG A 110 1.35 -3.24 -0.18
N LEU A 111 2.21 -2.32 0.28
CA LEU A 111 1.79 -1.11 1.00
C LEU A 111 0.94 -0.20 0.12
N PHE A 112 1.36 0.02 -1.12
CA PHE A 112 0.62 0.80 -2.10
C PHE A 112 -0.76 0.18 -2.38
N GLY A 113 -0.82 -1.15 -2.52
CA GLY A 113 -2.06 -1.91 -2.64
C GLY A 113 -3.00 -1.71 -1.45
N TYR A 114 -2.49 -1.74 -0.21
CA TYR A 114 -3.29 -1.49 0.99
C TYR A 114 -3.87 -0.08 1.03
N VAL A 115 -3.07 0.93 0.67
CA VAL A 115 -3.55 2.31 0.61
C VAL A 115 -4.66 2.44 -0.44
N LEU A 116 -4.47 1.89 -1.65
CA LEU A 116 -5.50 1.89 -2.68
C LEU A 116 -6.79 1.19 -2.25
N LEU A 117 -6.67 0.04 -1.58
CA LEU A 117 -7.81 -0.73 -1.09
C LEU A 117 -8.58 0.06 -0.02
N LEU A 118 -7.88 0.70 0.91
CA LEU A 118 -8.48 1.58 1.90
C LEU A 118 -9.28 2.71 1.23
N TRP A 119 -8.69 3.38 0.23
CA TRP A 119 -9.39 4.42 -0.52
C TRP A 119 -10.62 3.89 -1.28
N ALA A 120 -10.50 2.73 -1.92
CA ALA A 120 -11.62 2.10 -2.60
C ALA A 120 -12.78 1.83 -1.62
N THR A 121 -12.49 1.34 -0.42
CA THR A 121 -13.51 1.11 0.62
C THR A 121 -14.17 2.41 1.08
N ILE A 122 -13.39 3.48 1.31
CA ILE A 122 -13.93 4.80 1.69
C ILE A 122 -14.85 5.34 0.58
N LEU A 123 -14.41 5.29 -0.68
CA LEU A 123 -15.21 5.75 -1.81
C LEU A 123 -16.49 4.93 -1.96
N LEU A 124 -16.43 3.63 -1.76
CA LEU A 124 -17.59 2.74 -1.84
C LEU A 124 -18.59 3.02 -0.72
N LEU A 125 -18.11 3.29 0.51
CA LEU A 125 -18.96 3.72 1.62
C LEU A 125 -19.63 5.06 1.33
N VAL A 126 -18.88 6.06 0.86
CA VAL A 126 -19.43 7.39 0.55
C VAL A 126 -20.45 7.32 -0.60
N ALA A 127 -20.09 6.67 -1.70
CA ALA A 127 -20.97 6.51 -2.86
C ALA A 127 -22.19 5.64 -2.53
N GLY A 128 -22.00 4.54 -1.80
CA GLY A 128 -23.07 3.66 -1.34
C GLY A 128 -24.07 4.40 -0.45
N SER A 129 -23.57 5.18 0.51
CA SER A 129 -24.41 6.03 1.39
C SER A 129 -25.23 7.02 0.56
N PHE A 130 -24.58 7.72 -0.38
CA PHE A 130 -25.25 8.70 -1.23
C PHE A 130 -26.32 8.07 -2.13
N LEU A 131 -26.01 6.93 -2.74
CA LEU A 131 -26.96 6.18 -3.56
C LEU A 131 -28.12 5.63 -2.73
N PHE A 132 -27.87 5.14 -1.52
CA PHE A 132 -28.89 4.67 -0.60
C PHE A 132 -29.87 5.79 -0.22
N ILE A 133 -29.35 6.96 0.19
CA ILE A 133 -30.14 8.15 0.50
C ILE A 133 -30.97 8.57 -0.72
N ARG A 134 -30.35 8.62 -1.91
CA ARG A 134 -31.01 8.98 -3.16
C ARG A 134 -32.11 7.99 -3.56
N HIS A 135 -31.87 6.70 -3.37
CA HIS A 135 -32.86 5.66 -3.66
C HIS A 135 -34.04 5.75 -2.70
N ARG A 136 -33.79 6.02 -1.41
CA ARG A 136 -34.85 6.22 -0.42
C ARG A 136 -35.70 7.46 -0.73
N HIS A 137 -35.08 8.59 -1.07
CA HIS A 137 -35.80 9.80 -1.48
C HIS A 137 -36.61 9.63 -2.78
N ARG A 138 -36.18 8.76 -3.70
CA ARG A 138 -36.95 8.44 -4.92
C ARG A 138 -38.07 7.43 -4.67
N GLY A 139 -37.88 6.51 -3.72
CA GLY A 139 -38.91 5.54 -3.30
C GLY A 139 -40.01 6.14 -2.41
N SER A 140 -39.74 7.28 -1.76
CA SER A 140 -40.73 8.05 -0.99
C SER A 140 -41.46 9.12 -1.82
N GLY A 141 -41.71 8.86 -3.10
CA GLY A 141 -42.70 9.64 -3.85
C GLY A 141 -44.05 9.58 -3.13
N PRO A 142 -44.79 10.70 -3.00
CA PRO A 142 -45.96 10.82 -2.14
C PRO A 142 -47.13 9.99 -2.68
N GLY A 143 -47.15 8.71 -2.38
CA GLY A 143 -48.30 7.84 -2.53
C GLY A 143 -49.11 7.88 -1.23
N THR A 144 -50.17 8.70 -1.23
CA THR A 144 -51.47 8.57 -0.52
C THR A 144 -51.99 9.91 0.00
N SER A 145 -52.78 10.59 -0.82
CA SER A 145 -54.02 11.17 -0.32
C SER A 145 -55.14 10.49 -1.07
N GLY A 146 -55.48 9.29 -0.61
CA GLY A 146 -56.77 8.70 -0.93
C GLY A 146 -57.82 9.53 -0.22
N ASP A 147 -58.49 10.41 -0.96
CA ASP A 147 -59.77 10.94 -0.51
C ASP A 147 -60.88 10.00 -0.97
N ARG A 148 -61.80 9.80 -0.05
CA ARG A 148 -62.71 8.69 0.08
C ARG A 148 -63.86 8.84 -0.90
N ARG A 149 -64.21 7.71 -1.50
CA ARG A 149 -65.52 7.39 -2.07
C ARG A 149 -66.68 7.86 -1.17
N ASN A 150 -67.65 8.48 -1.84
CA ASN A 150 -69.05 8.01 -1.97
C ASN A 150 -70.05 8.32 -0.84
N GLY A 151 -71.23 8.84 -1.25
CA GLY A 151 -72.48 8.75 -0.50
C GLY A 151 -73.39 9.95 -0.70
N GLY A 152 -74.37 9.81 -1.61
CA GLY A 152 -75.32 10.86 -1.97
C GLY A 152 -76.41 11.12 -0.92
N ASN A 153 -77.25 12.12 -1.21
CA ASN A 153 -78.69 12.10 -1.00
C ASN A 153 -79.34 13.39 -1.53
N ALA A 154 -80.48 13.18 -2.21
CA ALA A 154 -81.58 14.09 -2.56
C ALA A 154 -81.33 15.17 -3.62
#